data_AF-A0A1X7HFT6-F1
#
_entry.id   AF-A0A1X7HFT6-F1
#
_cell.length_a   1.000
_cell.length_b   1.000
_cell.length_c   1.000
_cell.angle_alpha   90.00
_cell.angle_beta   90.00
_cell.angle_gamma   90.00
#
_symmetry.space_group_name_H-M   'P 1'
#
loop_
_entity.id
_entity.type
_entity.pdbx_description
1 polymer ?
#
loop_
_entity_poly.entity_id
_entity_poly.type
_entity_poly.pdbx_seq_one_letter_code
_entity_poly.pdbx_strand_id
1 'polypeptide(L)'
;MKLFSRILFLISLIILVNYSFDFLKSNNRSLLISFIIGFIATYISTFFVKNDKLNTYIRWTSAVIVISIFAYILIFGVIWSFSKRP
;
A
#
# COMPACT_ATOMS: atom_id res chain seq x y z
N MET A 1 14.45 -14.67 -3.93
CA MET A 1 13.62 -13.84 -3.02
C MET A 1 13.91 -12.33 -3.10
N LYS A 2 15.18 -11.88 -3.11
CA LYS A 2 15.53 -10.46 -3.30
C LYS A 2 14.90 -9.84 -4.55
N LEU A 3 15.02 -10.53 -5.70
CA LEU A 3 14.46 -10.06 -6.97
C LEU A 3 12.92 -10.01 -6.97
N PHE A 4 12.29 -11.02 -6.35
CA PHE A 4 10.84 -11.10 -6.24
C PHE A 4 10.24 -9.91 -5.47
N SER A 5 10.75 -9.61 -4.27
CA SER A 5 10.30 -8.45 -3.48
C SER A 5 10.46 -7.12 -4.23
N ARG A 6 11.52 -6.97 -5.02
CA ARG A 6 11.75 -5.79 -5.87
C ARG A 6 10.74 -5.69 -7.01
N ILE A 7 10.48 -6.80 -7.71
CA ILE A 7 9.47 -6.84 -8.78
C ILE A 7 8.08 -6.51 -8.22
N LEU A 8 7.73 -7.08 -7.08
CA LEU A 8 6.44 -6.87 -6.42
C LEU A 8 6.25 -5.41 -5.98
N PHE A 9 7.30 -4.80 -5.44
CA PHE A 9 7.32 -3.37 -5.14
C PHE A 9 7.10 -2.52 -6.39
N LEU A 10 7.79 -2.85 -7.48
CA LEU A 10 7.75 -2.07 -8.72
C LEU A 10 6.37 -2.16 -9.39
N ILE A 11 5.76 -3.34 -9.41
CA ILE A 11 4.37 -3.54 -9.87
C ILE A 11 3.41 -2.72 -9.00
N SER A 12 3.55 -2.77 -7.68
CA SER A 12 2.68 -2.01 -6.76
C SER A 12 2.79 -0.49 -6.98
N LEU A 13 4.00 -0.02 -7.31
CA LEU A 13 4.27 1.39 -7.60
C LEU A 13 3.66 1.83 -8.94
N ILE A 14 3.72 0.98 -9.98
CA ILE A 14 3.02 1.24 -11.26
C ILE A 14 1.52 1.33 -11.04
N ILE A 15 0.93 0.42 -10.26
CA ILE A 15 -0.51 0.43 -9.96
C ILE A 15 -0.89 1.70 -9.18
N LEU A 16 -0.06 2.15 -8.23
CA LEU A 16 -0.28 3.39 -7.50
C LEU A 16 -0.30 4.63 -8.42
N VAL A 17 0.63 4.69 -9.37
CA VAL A 17 0.69 5.77 -10.36
C VAL A 17 -0.56 5.75 -11.24
N ASN A 18 -0.95 4.57 -11.76
CA ASN A 18 -2.18 4.42 -12.54
C ASN A 18 -3.43 4.81 -11.74
N TYR A 19 -3.51 4.39 -10.47
CA TYR A 19 -4.61 4.80 -9.59
C TYR A 19 -4.64 6.33 -9.40
N SER A 20 -3.49 6.98 -9.25
CA SER A 20 -3.42 8.43 -9.05
C SER A 20 -3.92 9.21 -10.27
N PHE A 21 -3.64 8.74 -11.48
CA PHE A 21 -4.16 9.33 -12.72
C PHE A 21 -5.63 8.97 -12.98
N ASP A 22 -6.05 7.75 -12.67
CA ASP A 22 -7.43 7.31 -12.88
C ASP A 22 -8.38 7.90 -11.83
N PHE A 23 -7.94 8.15 -10.59
CA PHE A 23 -8.74 8.82 -9.56
C PHE A 23 -9.26 10.19 -10.01
N LEU A 24 -8.52 10.91 -10.87
CA LEU A 24 -8.94 12.18 -11.45
C LEU A 24 -10.11 12.03 -12.44
N LYS A 25 -10.34 10.82 -12.98
CA LYS A 25 -11.29 10.56 -14.06
C LYS A 25 -12.44 9.63 -13.64
N SER A 26 -12.16 8.60 -12.84
CA SER A 26 -13.15 7.69 -12.27
C SER A 26 -12.69 7.15 -10.90
N ASN A 27 -13.61 7.00 -9.94
CA ASN A 27 -13.28 6.44 -8.63
C ASN A 27 -13.13 4.91 -8.70
N ASN A 28 -12.01 4.45 -9.26
CA ASN A 28 -11.78 3.06 -9.61
C ASN A 28 -11.35 2.22 -8.41
N ARG A 29 -12.35 1.70 -7.66
CA ARG A 29 -12.15 0.92 -6.43
C ARG A 29 -11.28 -0.33 -6.60
N SER A 30 -11.30 -0.95 -7.78
CA SER A 30 -10.50 -2.14 -8.07
C SER A 30 -9.00 -1.85 -7.97
N LEU A 31 -8.55 -0.76 -8.60
CA LEU A 31 -7.16 -0.32 -8.54
C LEU A 31 -6.74 0.05 -7.12
N LEU A 32 -7.64 0.66 -6.34
CA LEU A 32 -7.39 0.95 -4.93
C LEU A 32 -7.08 -0.31 -4.13
N ILE A 33 -7.91 -1.34 -4.27
CA ILE A 33 -7.72 -2.62 -3.58
C ILE A 33 -6.42 -3.30 -4.06
N SER A 34 -6.16 -3.29 -5.36
CA SER A 34 -4.96 -3.90 -5.93
C SER A 34 -3.66 -3.29 -5.41
N PHE A 35 -3.55 -1.96 -5.31
CA PHE A 35 -2.32 -1.35 -4.79
C PHE A 35 -2.15 -1.62 -3.28
N ILE A 36 -3.24 -1.58 -2.49
CA ILE A 36 -3.18 -1.86 -1.04
C ILE A 36 -2.62 -3.27 -0.80
N ILE A 37 -3.17 -4.28 -1.49
CA ILE A 37 -2.70 -5.67 -1.38
C ILE A 37 -1.24 -5.77 -1.83
N GLY A 38 -0.86 -5.10 -2.93
CA GLY A 38 0.49 -5.09 -3.44
C GLY A 38 1.53 -4.57 -2.44
N PHE A 39 1.26 -3.45 -1.78
CA PHE A 39 2.18 -2.89 -0.78
C PHE A 39 2.26 -3.71 0.50
N ILE A 40 1.14 -4.30 0.96
CA ILE A 40 1.14 -5.24 2.10
C ILE A 40 1.98 -6.48 1.78
N ALA A 41 1.74 -7.09 0.62
CA ALA A 41 2.49 -8.27 0.17
C ALA A 41 3.99 -7.95 0.02
N THR A 42 4.31 -6.77 -0.51
CA THR A 42 5.70 -6.30 -0.61
C THR A 42 6.34 -6.14 0.77
N TYR A 43 5.65 -5.50 1.71
CA TYR A 43 6.12 -5.32 3.08
C TYR A 43 6.41 -6.67 3.75
N ILE A 44 5.46 -7.61 3.71
CA ILE A 44 5.62 -8.97 4.27
C ILE A 44 6.78 -9.70 3.59
N SER A 45 6.86 -9.66 2.26
CA SER A 45 7.91 -10.34 1.50
C SER A 45 9.32 -9.88 1.90
N THR A 46 9.47 -8.62 2.32
CA THR A 46 10.78 -8.10 2.71
C THR A 46 11.32 -8.75 3.98
N PHE A 47 10.49 -9.31 4.87
CA PHE A 47 10.94 -10.00 6.10
C PHE A 47 11.61 -11.35 5.82
N PHE A 48 11.25 -12.01 4.72
CA PHE A 48 11.84 -13.29 4.31
C PHE A 48 13.18 -13.14 3.58
N VAL A 49 13.66 -11.90 3.41
CA VAL A 49 14.86 -11.59 2.63
C VAL A 49 15.97 -11.08 3.55
N LYS A 50 17.19 -11.61 3.38
CA LYS A 50 18.40 -11.10 4.09
C LYS A 50 18.50 -9.57 3.96
N ASN A 51 18.82 -8.94 5.08
CA ASN A 51 18.98 -7.49 5.20
C ASN A 51 20.01 -6.99 4.18
N ASP A 52 19.54 -6.20 3.22
CA ASP A 52 20.29 -5.65 2.11
C ASP A 52 19.81 -4.20 1.97
N LYS A 53 20.73 -3.24 1.77
CA LYS A 53 20.45 -1.80 1.84
C LYS A 53 19.23 -1.41 1.01
N LEU A 54 19.13 -1.92 -0.22
CA LEU A 54 18.01 -1.69 -1.13
C LEU A 54 16.67 -2.25 -0.61
N ASN A 55 16.68 -3.45 -0.04
CA ASN A 55 15.46 -4.06 0.48
C ASN A 55 15.01 -3.41 1.79
N THR A 56 15.96 -2.85 2.55
CA THR A 56 15.65 -2.01 3.72
C THR A 56 14.88 -0.76 3.30
N TYR A 57 15.31 -0.06 2.23
CA TYR A 57 14.54 1.06 1.69
C TYR A 57 13.13 0.65 1.26
N ILE A 58 13.00 -0.45 0.49
CA ILE A 58 11.70 -0.99 0.06
C ILE A 58 10.81 -1.31 1.26
N ARG A 59 11.39 -1.88 2.33
CA ARG A 59 10.66 -2.18 3.57
C ARG A 59 10.13 -0.91 4.22
N TRP A 60 10.97 0.11 4.39
CA TRP A 60 10.56 1.39 4.99
C TRP A 60 9.48 2.10 4.18
N THR A 61 9.64 2.21 2.86
CA THR A 61 8.62 2.83 2.00
C THR A 61 7.30 2.06 2.03
N SER A 62 7.35 0.73 1.98
CA SER A 62 6.15 -0.10 2.06
C SER A 62 5.48 0.03 3.44
N ALA A 63 6.25 0.11 4.52
CA ALA A 63 5.73 0.31 5.87
C ALA A 63 4.98 1.64 6.02
N VAL A 64 5.56 2.74 5.53
CA VAL A 64 4.93 4.07 5.57
C VAL A 64 3.58 4.06 4.83
N ILE A 65 3.53 3.42 3.65
CA ILE A 65 2.30 3.32 2.86
C ILE A 65 1.25 2.48 3.60
N VAL A 66 1.63 1.31 4.13
CA VAL A 66 0.72 0.45 4.89
C VAL A 66 0.18 1.15 6.14
N ILE A 67 1.04 1.83 6.91
CA ILE A 67 0.62 2.59 8.10
C ILE A 67 -0.34 3.72 7.71
N SER A 68 -0.06 4.44 6.62
CA SER A 68 -0.94 5.50 6.11
C SER A 68 -2.32 4.96 5.71
N ILE A 69 -2.37 3.79 5.06
CA ILE A 69 -3.63 3.11 4.72
C ILE A 69 -4.40 2.72 6.00
N PHE A 70 -3.73 2.13 6.98
CA PHE A 70 -4.35 1.78 8.26
C PHE A 70 -4.88 3.01 9.00
N ALA A 71 -4.09 4.09 9.05
CA ALA A 71 -4.50 5.35 9.65
C ALA A 71 -5.72 5.93 8.93
N TYR A 72 -5.74 5.92 7.60
CA TYR A 72 -6.91 6.34 6.81
C TYR A 72 -8.15 5.51 7.18
N ILE A 73 -8.06 4.18 7.20
CA ILE A 73 -9.19 3.30 7.55
C ILE A 73 -9.67 3.57 8.98
N LEU A 74 -8.76 3.76 9.95
CA LEU A 74 -9.12 4.05 11.33
C LEU A 74 -9.76 5.42 11.47
N ILE A 75 -9.20 6.47 10.89
CA ILE A 75 -9.75 7.83 10.96
C ILE A 75 -11.14 7.88 10.34
N PHE A 76 -11.29 7.39 9.11
CA PHE A 76 -12.59 7.40 8.43
C PHE A 76 -13.58 6.43 9.08
N GLY A 77 -13.13 5.27 9.55
CA GLY A 77 -13.98 4.31 10.27
C GLY A 77 -14.47 4.86 11.60
N VAL A 78 -13.61 5.55 12.35
CA VAL A 78 -13.96 6.20 13.62
C VAL A 78 -14.92 7.37 13.37
N ILE A 79 -14.60 8.28 12.44
CA ILE A 79 -15.48 9.41 12.09
C ILE A 79 -16.86 8.92 11.64
N TRP A 80 -16.91 7.87 10.80
CA TRP A 80 -18.16 7.29 10.33
C TRP A 80 -18.96 6.58 11.43
N SER A 81 -18.26 5.96 12.39
CA SER A 81 -18.90 5.36 13.57
C SER A 81 -19.51 6.42 14.49
N PHE A 82 -18.86 7.56 14.65
CA PHE A 82 -19.38 8.69 15.42
C PHE A 82 -20.52 9.42 14.69
N SER A 83 -20.49 9.58 13.36
CA SER A 83 -21.58 10.25 12.64
C SER A 83 -22.89 9.44 12.58
N LYS A 84 -22.83 8.13 12.83
CA LYS A 84 -24.00 7.24 12.89
C LYS A 84 -24.60 7.07 14.29
N ARG A 85 -24.00 7.67 15.32
CA ARG A 85 -24.64 7.78 16.64
C ARG A 85 -25.38 9.13 16.66
N PRO A 86 -26.70 9.15 16.88
CA PRO A 86 -27.46 10.40 16.98
C PRO A 86 -27.00 11.25 18.17
#